data_AF-A0A803PZY0-F1
#
_entry.id   AF-A0A803PZY0-F1
#
_cell.length_a   1.000
_cell.length_b   1.000
_cell.length_c   1.000
_cell.angle_alpha   90.00
_cell.angle_beta   90.00
_cell.angle_gamma   90.00
#
_symmetry.space_group_name_H-M   'P 1'
#
loop_
_entity.id
_entity.type
_entity.pdbx_description
1 polymer ?
#
loop_
_entity_poly.entity_id
_entity_poly.type
_entity_poly.pdbx_seq_one_letter_code
_entity_poly.pdbx_strand_id
1 'polypeptide(L)'
;MSGGIGLEEEKEEAEYHNKDFEWEELRAHVENAPSFSHHLLPYQPQHQLLQSDSDAWKSFHIRHSSGKFFKERRYLLKEFPELVSCKENSKVLEVGCGNGSTVLPILRGNENIIIYACDCSPEILERAKHIVDDSNVVALRHRFHPFYCDLSVTGFPSWLACNQCRDLNLQTHESCVSDVRINNNEANSDDAYSLEGNGCCKGGVDFITLRCRFPLKNAFLF
;
A
#
# COMPACT_ATOMS: atom_id res chain seq x y z
N MET A 1 -24.20 -14.54 -54.09
CA MET A 1 -22.92 -14.02 -53.55
C MET A 1 -23.17 -13.74 -52.09
N SER A 2 -22.75 -14.65 -51.22
CA SER A 2 -22.99 -14.60 -49.78
C SER A 2 -21.93 -13.71 -49.13
N GLY A 3 -22.36 -12.65 -48.44
CA GLY A 3 -21.49 -11.81 -47.61
C GLY A 3 -21.31 -12.46 -46.25
N GLY A 4 -20.07 -12.84 -45.92
CA GLY A 4 -19.71 -13.36 -44.60
C GLY A 4 -19.57 -12.21 -43.59
N ILE A 5 -20.21 -12.37 -42.44
CA ILE A 5 -20.12 -11.49 -41.28
C ILE A 5 -18.83 -11.86 -40.56
N GLY A 6 -17.87 -10.92 -40.50
CA GLY A 6 -16.69 -11.06 -39.65
C GLY A 6 -17.12 -10.89 -38.19
N LEU A 7 -17.06 -11.97 -37.42
CA LEU A 7 -17.11 -11.91 -35.97
C LEU A 7 -15.78 -11.33 -35.50
N GLU A 8 -15.80 -10.12 -34.97
CA GLU A 8 -14.69 -9.57 -34.21
C GLU A 8 -14.55 -10.42 -32.93
N GLU A 9 -13.49 -11.22 -32.86
CA GLU A 9 -13.09 -11.90 -31.64
C GLU A 9 -12.75 -10.83 -30.59
N GLU A 10 -13.65 -10.62 -29.63
CA GLU A 10 -13.34 -9.90 -28.39
C GLU A 10 -12.16 -10.62 -27.72
N LYS A 11 -10.99 -9.99 -27.74
CA LYS A 11 -9.86 -10.42 -26.93
C LYS A 11 -10.24 -10.24 -25.46
N GLU A 12 -10.55 -11.34 -24.78
CA GLU A 12 -10.60 -11.40 -23.31
C GLU A 12 -9.32 -10.75 -22.77
N GLU A 13 -9.46 -9.63 -22.04
CA GLU A 13 -8.37 -9.07 -21.25
C GLU A 13 -8.00 -10.13 -20.20
N ALA A 14 -6.74 -10.56 -20.16
CA ALA A 14 -6.29 -11.51 -19.15
C ALA A 14 -6.46 -10.86 -17.76
N GLU A 15 -7.40 -11.38 -16.97
CA GLU A 15 -7.55 -11.00 -15.57
C GLU A 15 -6.51 -11.77 -14.74
N TYR A 16 -5.66 -11.01 -14.03
CA TYR A 16 -4.70 -11.57 -13.08
C TYR A 16 -5.27 -11.39 -11.67
N HIS A 17 -5.51 -12.50 -10.98
CA HIS A 17 -6.03 -12.53 -9.62
C HIS A 17 -4.89 -12.81 -8.64
N ASN A 18 -5.00 -12.29 -7.40
CA ASN A 18 -4.01 -12.54 -6.34
C ASN A 18 -3.82 -14.06 -6.04
N LYS A 19 -4.83 -14.88 -6.35
CA LYS A 19 -4.80 -16.34 -6.19
C LYS A 19 -4.05 -17.07 -7.31
N ASP A 20 -3.65 -16.38 -8.36
CA ASP A 20 -2.93 -16.99 -9.49
C ASP A 20 -1.46 -17.29 -9.15
N PHE A 21 -0.99 -16.79 -8.01
CA PHE A 21 0.38 -16.94 -7.55
C PHE A 21 0.40 -17.55 -6.14
N GLU A 22 1.02 -18.73 -6.03
CA GLU A 22 1.37 -19.33 -4.74
C GLU A 22 2.55 -18.57 -4.14
N TRP A 23 2.27 -17.43 -3.51
CA TRP A 23 3.29 -16.51 -2.99
C TRP A 23 4.23 -17.14 -1.97
N GLU A 24 3.75 -18.07 -1.15
CA GLU A 24 4.58 -18.80 -0.20
C GLU A 24 5.59 -19.71 -0.90
N GLU A 25 5.17 -20.41 -1.96
CA GLU A 25 6.05 -21.24 -2.78
C GLU A 25 7.08 -20.39 -3.52
N LEU A 26 6.64 -19.28 -4.14
CA LEU A 26 7.51 -18.35 -4.84
C LEU A 26 8.54 -17.71 -3.88
N ARG A 27 8.10 -17.30 -2.69
CA ARG A 27 8.95 -16.78 -1.63
C ARG A 27 9.99 -17.81 -1.22
N ALA A 28 9.58 -19.04 -0.91
CA ALA A 28 10.50 -20.12 -0.55
C ALA A 28 11.50 -20.40 -1.68
N HIS A 29 11.06 -20.35 -2.94
CA HIS A 29 11.94 -20.53 -4.09
C HIS A 29 12.99 -19.40 -4.18
N VAL A 30 12.58 -18.15 -4.03
CA VAL A 30 13.48 -16.99 -4.07
C VAL A 30 14.47 -17.00 -2.91
N GLU A 31 14.00 -17.29 -1.69
CA GLU A 31 14.83 -17.31 -0.48
C GLU A 31 15.88 -18.42 -0.50
N ASN A 32 15.55 -19.57 -1.10
CA ASN A 32 16.47 -20.71 -1.20
C ASN A 32 17.37 -20.67 -2.45
N ALA A 33 17.08 -19.82 -3.43
CA ALA A 33 17.86 -19.74 -4.65
C ALA A 33 19.16 -18.95 -4.42
N PRO A 34 20.35 -19.56 -4.58
CA PRO A 34 21.64 -18.90 -4.32
C PRO A 34 21.87 -17.69 -5.22
N SER A 35 21.26 -17.66 -6.41
CA SER A 35 21.32 -16.53 -7.34
C SER A 35 20.73 -15.25 -6.76
N PHE A 36 19.75 -15.33 -5.86
CA PHE A 36 19.11 -14.17 -5.25
C PHE A 36 19.68 -13.81 -3.88
N SER A 37 20.64 -14.57 -3.36
CA SER A 37 21.27 -14.34 -2.05
C SER A 37 21.71 -12.89 -1.84
N HIS A 38 22.27 -12.25 -2.86
CA HIS A 38 22.74 -10.86 -2.84
C HIS A 38 21.61 -9.80 -2.75
N HIS A 39 20.35 -10.18 -3.00
CA HIS A 39 19.18 -9.34 -2.74
C HIS A 39 18.71 -9.46 -1.29
N LEU A 40 18.88 -10.63 -0.67
CA LEU A 40 18.40 -10.94 0.68
C LEU A 40 19.35 -10.47 1.80
N LEU A 41 20.56 -10.03 1.43
CA LEU A 41 21.49 -9.48 2.40
C LEU A 41 21.01 -8.09 2.88
N PRO A 42 21.24 -7.75 4.17
CA PRO A 42 21.03 -6.39 4.64
C PRO A 42 21.75 -5.40 3.73
N TYR A 43 21.02 -4.39 3.28
CA TYR A 43 21.60 -3.37 2.41
C TYR A 43 22.80 -2.73 3.11
N GLN A 44 23.99 -2.92 2.55
CA GLN A 44 25.18 -2.22 3.00
C GLN A 44 25.24 -0.88 2.28
N PRO A 45 25.03 0.25 2.99
CA PRO A 45 24.98 1.55 2.33
C PRO A 45 26.38 1.90 1.82
N GLN A 46 26.55 1.96 0.50
CA GLN A 46 27.66 2.73 -0.05
C GLN A 46 27.26 4.21 0.10
N HIS A 47 27.68 4.82 1.22
CA HIS A 47 27.28 6.19 1.62
C HIS A 47 27.37 7.23 0.49
N GLN A 48 28.34 7.09 -0.41
CA GLN A 48 28.55 8.00 -1.54
C GLN A 48 27.48 7.88 -2.64
N LEU A 49 26.98 6.67 -2.91
CA LEU A 49 26.00 6.45 -3.98
C LEU A 49 24.61 6.98 -3.58
N LEU A 50 24.21 6.73 -2.33
CA LEU A 50 22.93 7.18 -1.76
C LEU A 50 22.79 8.69 -1.68
N GLN A 51 23.87 9.39 -1.31
CA GLN A 51 23.88 10.85 -1.31
C GLN A 51 23.68 11.39 -2.73
N SER A 52 24.38 10.82 -3.72
CA SER A 52 24.25 11.25 -5.12
C SER A 52 22.85 11.00 -5.70
N ASP A 53 22.23 9.86 -5.36
CA ASP A 53 20.88 9.53 -5.83
C ASP A 53 19.81 10.39 -5.16
N SER A 54 19.96 10.65 -3.86
CA SER A 54 19.08 11.58 -3.11
C SER A 54 19.15 12.99 -3.70
N ASP A 55 20.36 13.48 -3.99
CA ASP A 55 20.57 14.82 -4.54
C ASP A 55 20.10 14.94 -6.00
N ALA A 56 20.29 13.90 -6.82
CA ALA A 56 19.74 13.83 -8.17
C ALA A 56 18.20 13.88 -8.14
N TRP A 57 17.57 13.20 -7.18
CA TRP A 57 16.12 13.19 -7.03
C TRP A 57 15.57 14.52 -6.52
N LYS A 58 16.21 15.11 -5.51
CA LYS A 58 15.93 16.48 -5.06
C LYS A 58 16.03 17.46 -6.23
N SER A 59 17.09 17.36 -7.02
CA SER A 59 17.31 18.20 -8.21
C SER A 59 16.22 18.01 -9.26
N PHE A 60 15.81 16.77 -9.51
CA PHE A 60 14.69 16.47 -10.42
C PHE A 60 13.41 17.15 -9.94
N HIS A 61 13.08 17.05 -8.67
CA HIS A 61 11.88 17.67 -8.14
C HIS A 61 11.97 19.20 -8.11
N ILE A 62 13.10 19.79 -7.73
CA ILE A 62 13.33 21.24 -7.82
C ILE A 62 13.10 21.72 -9.26
N ARG A 63 13.67 21.01 -10.25
CA ARG A 63 13.50 21.32 -11.68
C ARG A 63 12.05 21.19 -12.16
N HIS A 64 11.30 20.24 -11.61
CA HIS A 64 9.89 20.01 -11.92
C HIS A 64 9.00 20.47 -10.76
N SER A 65 9.20 21.71 -10.30
CA SER A 65 8.52 22.29 -9.13
C SER A 65 7.02 22.42 -9.27
N SER A 66 6.50 22.53 -10.51
CA SER A 66 5.06 22.60 -10.78
C SER A 66 4.30 21.33 -10.41
N GLY A 67 4.98 20.21 -10.15
CA GLY A 67 4.36 18.94 -9.74
C GLY A 67 3.54 18.24 -10.83
N LYS A 68 3.36 18.86 -12.01
CA LYS A 68 2.52 18.38 -13.12
C LYS A 68 3.13 17.23 -13.94
N PHE A 69 4.33 16.77 -13.59
CA PHE A 69 5.01 15.71 -14.33
C PHE A 69 4.35 14.34 -14.13
N PHE A 70 3.85 14.04 -12.92
CA PHE A 70 3.15 12.79 -12.66
C PHE A 70 1.65 12.98 -12.79
N LYS A 71 1.05 12.31 -13.79
CA LYS A 71 -0.41 12.23 -13.93
C LYS A 71 -1.01 11.41 -12.78
N GLU A 72 -2.27 11.71 -12.45
CA GLU A 72 -3.05 10.91 -11.50
C GLU A 72 -3.19 9.46 -12.00
N ARG A 73 -2.95 8.48 -11.12
CA ARG A 73 -3.08 7.05 -11.43
C ARG A 73 -4.51 6.55 -11.27
N ARG A 74 -5.44 7.09 -12.04
CA ARG A 74 -6.86 6.74 -11.94
C ARG A 74 -7.15 5.27 -12.26
N TYR A 75 -6.29 4.63 -13.04
CA TYR A 75 -6.39 3.20 -13.37
C TYR A 75 -6.27 2.30 -12.12
N LEU A 76 -5.66 2.78 -11.03
CA LEU A 76 -5.49 2.00 -9.82
C LEU A 76 -6.84 1.53 -9.25
N LEU A 77 -7.89 2.33 -9.36
CA LEU A 77 -9.22 1.95 -8.88
C LEU A 77 -9.89 0.87 -9.75
N LYS A 78 -9.45 0.72 -11.02
CA LYS A 78 -9.87 -0.39 -11.88
C LYS A 78 -9.10 -1.65 -11.54
N GLU A 79 -7.78 -1.53 -11.32
CA GLU A 79 -6.90 -2.66 -11.00
C GLU A 79 -7.13 -3.22 -9.60
N PHE A 80 -7.51 -2.38 -8.63
CA PHE A 80 -7.73 -2.75 -7.23
C PHE A 80 -9.13 -2.31 -6.76
N PRO A 81 -10.19 -3.01 -7.19
CA PRO A 81 -11.57 -2.68 -6.80
C PRO A 81 -11.81 -2.66 -5.29
N GLU A 82 -11.01 -3.40 -4.52
CA GLU A 82 -11.03 -3.42 -3.06
C GLU A 82 -10.77 -2.05 -2.43
N LEU A 83 -10.03 -1.16 -3.11
CA LEU A 83 -9.85 0.22 -2.67
C LEU A 83 -11.13 1.06 -2.80
N VAL A 84 -12.10 0.60 -3.59
CA VAL A 84 -13.40 1.26 -3.75
C VAL A 84 -14.46 0.61 -2.86
N SER A 85 -14.37 -0.70 -2.61
CA SER A 85 -15.38 -1.47 -1.88
C SER A 85 -14.99 -1.88 -0.46
N CYS A 86 -14.06 -1.17 0.19
CA CYS A 86 -13.61 -1.49 1.54
C CYS A 86 -14.59 -1.04 2.64
N LYS A 87 -14.32 -1.48 3.87
CA LYS A 87 -15.10 -1.13 5.06
C LYS A 87 -14.94 0.36 5.42
N GLU A 88 -15.85 0.87 6.25
CA GLU A 88 -15.71 2.21 6.84
C GLU A 88 -14.40 2.34 7.62
N ASN A 89 -13.73 3.49 7.48
CA ASN A 89 -12.46 3.81 8.13
C ASN A 89 -11.29 2.89 7.77
N SER A 90 -11.32 2.24 6.60
CA SER A 90 -10.17 1.47 6.10
C SER A 90 -8.94 2.37 5.90
N LYS A 91 -7.77 1.84 6.24
CA LYS A 91 -6.50 2.57 6.26
C LYS A 91 -5.58 2.04 5.18
N VAL A 92 -5.05 2.95 4.37
CA VAL A 92 -4.05 2.66 3.33
C VAL A 92 -2.72 3.27 3.74
N LEU A 93 -1.63 2.51 3.67
CA LEU A 93 -0.26 3.02 3.76
C LEU A 93 0.35 3.12 2.36
N GLU A 94 0.58 4.33 1.87
CA GLU A 94 1.36 4.57 0.65
C GLU A 94 2.82 4.85 1.01
N VAL A 95 3.68 3.87 0.76
CA VAL A 95 5.12 3.97 0.96
C VAL A 95 5.80 4.53 -0.29
N GLY A 96 6.56 5.61 -0.14
CA GLY A 96 7.15 6.33 -1.28
C GLY A 96 6.09 7.09 -2.08
N CYS A 97 5.24 7.83 -1.38
CA CYS A 97 4.06 8.46 -1.98
C CYS A 97 4.38 9.45 -3.09
N GLY A 98 5.62 9.94 -3.16
CA GLY A 98 6.01 10.93 -4.14
C GLY A 98 5.15 12.18 -4.00
N ASN A 99 4.83 12.82 -5.13
CA ASN A 99 3.94 13.98 -5.15
C ASN A 99 2.44 13.66 -4.93
N GLY A 100 2.07 12.46 -4.48
CA GLY A 100 0.67 12.12 -4.21
C GLY A 100 -0.19 11.81 -5.44
N SER A 101 0.43 11.44 -6.57
CA SER A 101 -0.30 11.05 -7.81
C SER A 101 -1.21 9.84 -7.67
N THR A 102 -0.99 9.00 -6.66
CA THR A 102 -1.83 7.84 -6.30
C THR A 102 -2.84 8.19 -5.20
N VAL A 103 -2.42 9.01 -4.23
CA VAL A 103 -3.23 9.43 -3.08
C VAL A 103 -4.54 10.08 -3.53
N LEU A 104 -4.46 11.05 -4.44
CA LEU A 104 -5.62 11.85 -4.83
C LEU A 104 -6.74 11.02 -5.50
N PRO A 105 -6.49 10.13 -6.48
CA PRO A 105 -7.54 9.29 -7.01
C PRO A 105 -8.13 8.33 -5.97
N ILE A 106 -7.34 7.76 -5.05
CA ILE A 106 -7.87 6.90 -3.97
C ILE A 106 -8.81 7.69 -3.06
N LEU A 107 -8.38 8.86 -2.58
CA LEU A 107 -9.21 9.72 -1.73
C LEU A 107 -10.52 10.14 -2.40
N ARG A 108 -10.52 10.35 -3.72
CA ARG A 108 -11.74 10.69 -4.48
C ARG A 108 -12.62 9.49 -4.78
N GLY A 109 -12.03 8.31 -4.93
CA GLY A 109 -12.75 7.08 -5.27
C GLY A 109 -13.49 6.47 -4.08
N ASN A 110 -13.05 6.78 -2.86
CA ASN A 110 -13.65 6.22 -1.65
C ASN A 110 -13.57 7.20 -0.47
N GLU A 111 -14.74 7.57 0.07
CA GLU A 111 -14.87 8.47 1.22
C GLU A 111 -14.51 7.80 2.55
N ASN A 112 -14.54 6.46 2.60
CA ASN A 112 -14.29 5.66 3.79
C ASN A 112 -12.79 5.39 4.05
N ILE A 113 -11.92 5.81 3.13
CA ILE A 113 -10.48 5.56 3.24
C ILE A 113 -9.75 6.69 3.94
N ILE A 114 -8.87 6.31 4.86
CA ILE A 114 -7.83 7.15 5.46
C ILE A 114 -6.47 6.72 4.88
N ILE A 115 -5.71 7.68 4.34
CA ILE A 115 -4.40 7.41 3.75
C ILE A 115 -3.29 7.95 4.66
N TYR A 116 -2.44 7.06 5.14
CA TYR A 116 -1.13 7.38 5.67
C TYR A 116 -0.11 7.28 4.54
N ALA A 117 0.61 8.36 4.27
CA ALA A 117 1.53 8.41 3.13
C ALA A 117 2.92 8.80 3.62
N CYS A 118 3.95 8.08 3.21
CA CYS A 118 5.31 8.44 3.58
C CYS A 118 6.26 8.56 2.41
N ASP A 119 7.26 9.41 2.62
CA ASP A 119 8.37 9.61 1.71
C ASP A 119 9.59 10.01 2.55
N CYS A 120 10.79 9.73 2.05
CA CYS A 120 12.04 10.12 2.69
C CYS A 120 12.48 11.55 2.31
N SER A 121 11.70 12.27 1.50
CA SER A 121 11.93 13.69 1.21
C SER A 121 10.81 14.59 1.77
N PRO A 122 11.12 15.50 2.70
CA PRO A 122 10.13 16.45 3.23
C PRO A 122 9.59 17.39 2.15
N GLU A 123 10.40 17.76 1.15
CA GLU A 123 9.97 18.61 0.03
C GLU A 123 8.89 17.93 -0.83
N ILE A 124 8.96 16.60 -0.95
CA ILE A 124 7.99 15.81 -1.70
C ILE A 124 6.68 15.66 -0.93
N LEU A 125 6.77 15.44 0.37
CA LEU A 125 5.59 15.42 1.24
C LEU A 125 4.86 16.75 1.22
N GLU A 126 5.57 17.87 1.21
CA GLU A 126 4.93 19.19 1.14
C GLU A 126 4.18 19.39 -0.19
N ARG A 127 4.76 18.91 -1.29
CA ARG A 127 4.07 18.93 -2.59
C ARG A 127 2.84 18.02 -2.62
N ALA A 128 2.93 16.84 -2.00
CA ALA A 128 1.80 15.94 -1.90
C ALA A 128 0.64 16.59 -1.12
N LYS A 129 0.95 17.29 -0.01
CA LYS A 129 -0.04 18.10 0.73
C LYS A 129 -0.66 19.16 -0.16
N HIS A 130 0.15 19.99 -0.83
CA HIS A 130 -0.35 21.04 -1.71
C HIS A 130 -1.29 20.49 -2.80
N ILE A 131 -0.96 19.34 -3.41
CA ILE A 131 -1.81 18.72 -4.44
C ILE A 131 -3.17 18.29 -3.87
N VAL A 132 -3.20 17.76 -2.65
CA VAL A 132 -4.46 17.42 -1.96
C VAL A 132 -5.20 18.68 -1.55
N ASP A 133 -4.51 19.71 -1.08
CA ASP A 133 -5.09 20.98 -0.64
C ASP A 133 -5.72 21.78 -1.77
N ASP A 134 -5.07 21.80 -2.94
CA ASP A 134 -5.51 22.47 -4.17
C ASP A 134 -6.73 21.79 -4.82
N SER A 135 -7.07 20.57 -4.38
CA SER A 135 -8.21 19.83 -4.92
C SER A 135 -9.58 20.42 -4.54
N ASN A 136 -9.62 21.45 -3.69
CA ASN A 136 -10.81 22.16 -3.19
C ASN A 136 -11.86 21.29 -2.50
N VAL A 137 -11.49 20.07 -2.09
CA VAL A 137 -12.36 19.18 -1.33
C VAL A 137 -11.82 19.10 0.10
N VAL A 138 -12.41 19.89 0.99
CA VAL A 138 -12.03 19.97 2.42
C VAL A 138 -12.06 18.59 3.08
N ALA A 139 -12.97 17.73 2.64
CA ALA A 139 -13.10 16.35 3.10
C ALA A 139 -11.90 15.45 2.77
N LEU A 140 -10.98 15.83 1.88
CA LEU A 140 -9.79 14.99 1.60
C LEU A 140 -8.67 15.27 2.62
N ARG A 141 -8.60 16.50 3.14
CA ARG A 141 -7.53 16.92 4.05
C ARG A 141 -7.54 16.15 5.37
N HIS A 142 -8.72 15.85 5.91
CA HIS A 142 -8.82 15.11 7.18
C HIS A 142 -8.49 13.63 7.04
N ARG A 143 -8.47 13.10 5.81
CA ARG A 143 -8.20 11.68 5.50
C ARG A 143 -6.79 11.47 4.95
N PHE A 144 -6.03 12.54 4.74
CA PHE A 144 -4.67 12.46 4.22
C PHE A 144 -3.66 12.80 5.30
N HIS A 145 -2.83 11.83 5.66
CA HIS A 145 -1.82 11.93 6.71
C HIS A 145 -0.42 11.66 6.16
N PRO A 146 0.20 12.65 5.50
CA PRO A 146 1.58 12.54 5.05
C PRO A 146 2.55 12.63 6.23
N PHE A 147 3.57 11.77 6.25
CA PHE A 147 4.61 11.74 7.28
C PHE A 147 5.98 11.43 6.70
N TYR A 148 7.02 12.01 7.29
CA TYR A 148 8.40 11.68 6.93
C TYR A 148 8.73 10.28 7.43
N CYS A 149 9.20 9.41 6.54
CA CYS A 149 9.70 8.10 6.92
C CYS A 149 10.67 7.58 5.87
N ASP A 150 11.85 7.20 6.34
CA ASP A 150 12.75 6.33 5.60
C ASP A 150 12.65 4.93 6.19
N LEU A 151 11.76 4.09 5.65
CA LEU A 151 11.54 2.73 6.16
C LEU A 151 12.81 1.87 6.12
N SER A 152 13.78 2.20 5.27
CA SER A 152 15.05 1.47 5.21
C SER A 152 15.94 1.73 6.44
N VAL A 153 15.70 2.84 7.15
CA VAL A 153 16.47 3.26 8.33
C VAL A 153 15.63 3.14 9.60
N THR A 154 14.38 3.61 9.58
CA THR A 154 13.53 3.71 10.77
C THR A 154 12.68 2.47 11.02
N GLY A 155 12.51 1.60 10.01
CA GLY A 155 11.55 0.50 10.06
C GLY A 155 10.09 0.98 10.10
N PHE A 156 9.15 0.04 10.30
CA PHE A 156 7.72 0.33 10.34
C PHE A 156 7.33 1.19 11.57
N PRO A 157 6.54 2.27 11.41
CA PRO A 157 6.25 3.17 12.52
C PRO A 157 5.38 2.53 13.62
N SER A 158 5.89 2.49 14.85
CA SER A 158 5.18 1.91 15.99
C SER A 158 3.89 2.63 16.38
N TRP A 159 3.78 3.93 16.07
CA TRP A 159 2.55 4.70 16.26
C TRP A 159 1.44 4.30 15.28
N LEU A 160 1.82 3.73 14.12
CA LEU A 160 0.87 3.22 13.13
C LEU A 160 0.43 1.79 13.51
N ALA A 161 1.39 0.92 13.84
CA ALA A 161 1.14 -0.39 14.45
C ALA A 161 2.27 -0.72 15.44
N CYS A 162 1.94 -0.86 16.72
CA CYS A 162 2.92 -1.28 17.72
C CYS A 162 3.04 -2.82 17.71
N ASN A 163 4.16 -3.34 18.23
CA ASN A 163 4.41 -4.79 18.30
C ASN A 163 3.25 -5.53 18.98
N GLN A 164 2.75 -5.00 20.11
CA GLN A 164 1.64 -5.60 20.85
C GLN A 164 0.37 -5.72 19.97
N CYS A 165 -0.05 -4.64 19.30
CA CYS A 165 -1.24 -4.68 18.44
C CYS A 165 -1.05 -5.54 17.20
N ARG A 166 0.17 -5.65 16.67
CA ARG A 166 0.48 -6.56 15.56
C ARG A 166 0.29 -8.02 15.99
N ASP A 167 0.83 -8.40 17.15
CA ASP A 167 0.79 -9.77 17.63
C ASP A 167 -0.64 -10.21 17.98
N LEU A 168 -1.46 -9.29 18.53
CA LEU A 168 -2.88 -9.52 18.77
C LEU A 168 -3.69 -9.75 17.47
N ASN A 169 -3.39 -9.02 16.39
CA ASN A 169 -4.04 -9.21 15.09
C ASN A 169 -3.65 -10.53 14.39
N LEU A 170 -2.44 -11.03 14.63
CA LEU A 170 -2.01 -12.32 14.08
C LEU A 170 -2.74 -13.49 14.78
N GLN A 171 -2.91 -13.40 16.10
CA GLN A 171 -3.62 -14.42 16.88
C GLN A 171 -5.12 -14.52 16.55
N THR A 172 -5.76 -13.40 16.19
CA THR A 172 -7.16 -13.40 15.73
C THR A 172 -7.32 -13.91 14.31
N HIS A 173 -6.28 -13.82 13.48
CA HIS A 173 -6.30 -14.38 12.12
C HIS A 173 -6.05 -15.90 12.13
N GLU A 174 -5.20 -16.42 13.03
CA GLU A 174 -4.98 -17.86 13.19
C GLU A 174 -6.20 -18.62 13.71
N SER A 175 -7.02 -18.00 14.58
CA SER A 175 -8.25 -18.64 15.09
C SER A 175 -9.37 -18.74 14.04
N CYS A 176 -9.32 -17.95 12.97
CA CYS A 176 -10.32 -17.94 11.89
C CYS A 176 -9.98 -18.92 10.73
N VAL A 177 -8.75 -19.43 10.67
CA VAL A 177 -8.24 -20.25 9.54
C VAL A 177 -8.33 -21.77 9.78
N SER A 178 -8.88 -22.22 10.91
CA SER A 178 -9.18 -23.65 11.11
C SER A 178 -10.56 -24.04 10.54
N ASP A 179 -10.55 -24.55 9.31
CA ASP A 179 -11.73 -25.04 8.58
C ASP A 179 -12.27 -26.41 9.08
N VAL A 180 -13.58 -26.62 8.81
CA VAL A 180 -14.37 -27.89 8.74
C VAL A 180 -15.39 -28.22 9.86
N ARG A 181 -16.64 -27.76 9.61
CA ARG A 181 -17.97 -28.44 9.55
C ARG A 181 -18.53 -29.32 10.72
N ILE A 182 -19.79 -28.95 11.07
CA ILE A 182 -20.95 -29.70 11.63
C ILE A 182 -20.90 -29.91 13.18
N ASN A 183 -21.86 -29.53 14.04
CA ASN A 183 -23.34 -29.57 13.96
C ASN A 183 -24.00 -28.59 14.96
N ASN A 184 -25.27 -28.27 14.72
CA ASN A 184 -26.19 -27.46 15.53
C ASN A 184 -26.13 -27.73 17.05
N ASN A 185 -26.07 -26.67 17.85
CA ASN A 185 -26.96 -26.45 19.00
C ASN A 185 -26.87 -25.00 19.49
N GLU A 186 -28.02 -24.50 19.91
CA GLU A 186 -28.32 -23.14 20.34
C GLU A 186 -27.40 -22.62 21.46
N ALA A 187 -26.87 -21.42 21.28
CA ALA A 187 -26.66 -20.46 22.37
C ALA A 187 -26.56 -19.04 21.77
N ASN A 188 -27.60 -18.24 22.02
CA ASN A 188 -27.51 -16.78 21.98
C ASN A 188 -26.43 -16.32 22.96
N SER A 189 -25.52 -15.45 22.50
CA SER A 189 -25.31 -14.15 23.15
C SER A 189 -24.41 -13.30 22.28
N ASP A 190 -24.90 -12.09 22.01
CA ASP A 190 -24.18 -10.98 21.44
C ASP A 190 -22.78 -10.82 22.06
N ASP A 191 -21.75 -10.84 21.22
CA ASP A 191 -20.48 -10.20 21.55
C ASP A 191 -19.88 -9.65 20.25
N ALA A 192 -20.53 -8.60 19.76
CA ALA A 192 -19.87 -7.60 18.94
C ALA A 192 -18.76 -6.98 19.79
N TYR A 193 -17.55 -7.53 19.71
CA TYR A 193 -16.35 -6.90 20.22
C TYR A 193 -16.09 -5.62 19.41
N SER A 194 -16.71 -4.53 19.85
CA SER A 194 -16.17 -3.19 19.66
C SER A 194 -14.82 -3.13 20.38
N LEU A 195 -13.76 -3.52 19.68
CA LEU A 195 -12.40 -3.13 20.01
C LEU A 195 -12.27 -1.62 19.74
N GLU A 196 -12.79 -0.79 20.64
CA GLU A 196 -12.24 0.54 20.83
C GLU A 196 -10.78 0.34 21.26
N GLY A 197 -9.87 0.41 20.30
CA GLY A 197 -8.47 0.06 20.48
C GLY A 197 -7.85 0.86 21.61
N ASN A 198 -7.08 0.19 22.47
CA ASN A 198 -6.13 0.84 23.37
C ASN A 198 -5.40 1.94 22.59
N GLY A 199 -5.44 3.19 23.07
CA GLY A 199 -4.89 4.37 22.40
C GLY A 199 -3.36 4.38 22.19
N CYS A 200 -2.72 3.21 22.17
CA CYS A 200 -1.29 3.00 21.99
C CYS A 200 -0.81 3.16 20.53
N CYS A 201 -1.63 2.86 19.52
CA CYS A 201 -1.32 3.06 18.11
C CYS A 201 -2.60 3.22 17.26
N LYS A 202 -2.45 3.41 15.95
CA LYS A 202 -3.59 3.49 15.00
C LYS A 202 -4.20 2.14 14.63
N GLY A 203 -3.70 1.04 15.19
CA GLY A 203 -4.24 -0.31 14.98
C GLY A 203 -3.86 -0.94 13.64
N GLY A 204 -2.81 -0.44 12.98
CA GLY A 204 -2.34 -0.95 11.70
C GLY A 204 -3.04 -0.34 10.49
N VAL A 205 -2.86 -1.00 9.34
CA VAL A 205 -3.40 -0.61 8.05
C VAL A 205 -4.00 -1.83 7.34
N ASP A 206 -5.02 -1.62 6.52
CA ASP A 206 -5.70 -2.67 5.76
C ASP A 206 -5.02 -2.91 4.41
N PHE A 207 -4.44 -1.86 3.82
CA PHE A 207 -3.77 -1.93 2.53
C PHE A 207 -2.40 -1.27 2.60
N ILE A 208 -1.43 -1.85 1.90
CA ILE A 208 -0.10 -1.26 1.69
C ILE A 208 0.11 -1.11 0.19
N THR A 209 0.34 0.12 -0.26
CA THR A 209 0.77 0.43 -1.61
C THR A 209 2.23 0.85 -1.58
N LEU A 210 3.07 0.22 -2.40
CA LEU A 210 4.50 0.50 -2.43
C LEU A 210 4.89 1.15 -3.76
N ARG A 211 5.49 2.33 -3.68
CA ARG A 211 6.15 3.01 -4.79
C ARG A 211 7.62 3.18 -4.50
N CYS A 212 8.36 2.09 -4.70
CA CYS A 212 9.80 2.14 -4.66
C CYS A 212 10.41 2.54 -5.99
N ARG A 213 11.31 3.53 -5.94
CA ARG A 213 12.24 3.82 -7.03
C ARG A 213 13.71 3.68 -6.64
N PHE A 214 13.98 3.48 -5.35
CA PHE A 214 15.20 2.83 -4.90
C PHE A 214 14.99 1.32 -4.92
N PRO A 215 16.01 0.51 -5.25
CA PRO A 215 15.94 -0.93 -5.02
C PRO A 215 15.84 -1.14 -3.50
N LEU A 216 14.62 -1.18 -2.95
CA LEU A 216 14.39 -1.80 -1.66
C LEU A 216 14.63 -3.28 -1.86
N LYS A 217 15.89 -3.68 -1.72
CA LYS A 217 16.26 -5.10 -1.78
C LYS A 217 15.65 -5.91 -0.63
N ASN A 218 14.94 -5.31 0.32
CA ASN A 218 14.36 -5.99 1.49
C ASN A 218 12.91 -5.56 1.85
N ALA A 219 12.05 -5.21 0.89
CA ALA A 219 10.67 -4.81 1.23
C ALA A 219 9.61 -5.94 1.22
N PHE A 220 9.99 -7.19 0.96
CA PHE A 220 9.08 -8.32 1.05
C PHE A 220 9.24 -9.02 2.40
N LEU A 221 8.60 -8.47 3.43
CA LEU A 221 8.22 -9.12 4.68
C LEU A 221 7.49 -8.10 5.58
N PHE A 222 6.18 -8.02 5.42
CA PHE A 222 5.27 -7.60 6.49
C PHE A 222 4.00 -8.43 6.38
#